data_AF-A0AAU4QL16-F1
#
_entry.id   AF-A0AAU4QL16-F1
#
_cell.length_a   1.000
_cell.length_b   1.000
_cell.length_c   1.000
_cell.angle_alpha   90.00
_cell.angle_beta   90.00
_cell.angle_gamma   90.00
#
_symmetry.space_group_name_H-M   'P 1'
#
loop_
_entity.id
_entity.type
_entity.pdbx_description
1 polymer ?
#
loop_
_entity_poly.entity_id
_entity_poly.type
_entity_poly.pdbx_seq_one_letter_code
_entity_poly.pdbx_strand_id
1 'polypeptide(L)'
;MSDLKLFRPDANGWDVELRGSTVALEVELQRRIEANMEAMLGIRFLASDYPTGPWHRGRIDSLGLDENGSPALIEYKKGADSGVLSQAVSYLSWLDSARHEFEALVMEKLGSEAAEAIDWRNPRMVCIAASFSHHDRVAVHRLRERIDLVRYRVFDGDLLSLLLIESTSRSPSPAPARRRRRQREAEARTNTGPVQAPPGAAPACLQDLYAELDEALTAWGEVEVAQLRHYIAYRRMVNVASVIFRPKHEVILVYLKIDPETVELEEGFSRDMRGIGHLGTGDLEVRIASAADLEKAGPLIRRAFEAA
;
A
#
# COMPACT_ATOMS: atom_id res chain seq x y z
N MET A 1 -12.53 -10.92 17.16
CA MET A 1 -11.41 -9.97 17.28
C MET A 1 -11.70 -9.06 18.45
N SER A 2 -10.74 -8.92 19.35
CA SER A 2 -10.81 -8.02 20.50
C SER A 2 -10.91 -6.58 20.01
N ASP A 3 -11.85 -5.82 20.56
CA ASP A 3 -11.83 -4.37 20.41
C ASP A 3 -10.53 -3.81 21.00
N LEU A 4 -9.90 -2.90 20.27
CA LEU A 4 -8.73 -2.17 20.76
C LEU A 4 -9.15 -1.40 22.01
N LYS A 5 -8.56 -1.74 23.15
CA LYS A 5 -8.75 -1.01 24.40
C LYS A 5 -7.57 -0.09 24.62
N LEU A 6 -7.87 1.19 24.82
CA LEU A 6 -6.88 2.21 25.10
C LEU A 6 -7.05 2.67 26.54
N PHE A 7 -5.96 2.84 27.28
CA PHE A 7 -5.97 3.30 28.66
C PHE A 7 -5.08 4.53 28.81
N ARG A 8 -5.42 5.41 29.74
CA ARG A 8 -4.60 6.56 30.13
C ARG A 8 -4.51 6.60 31.66
N PRO A 9 -3.31 6.80 32.23
CA PRO A 9 -3.19 6.99 33.67
C PRO A 9 -3.89 8.29 34.09
N ASP A 10 -4.66 8.23 35.17
CA ASP A 10 -5.24 9.41 35.82
C ASP A 10 -4.21 10.14 36.70
N ALA A 11 -4.62 11.21 37.38
CA ALA A 11 -3.76 11.98 38.28
C ALA A 11 -3.20 11.16 39.46
N ASN A 12 -3.81 10.02 39.77
CA ASN A 12 -3.39 9.12 40.85
C ASN A 12 -2.59 7.91 40.33
N GLY A 13 -2.35 7.82 39.02
CA GLY A 13 -1.61 6.72 38.38
C GLY A 13 -2.44 5.47 38.09
N TRP A 14 -3.78 5.53 38.19
CA TRP A 14 -4.65 4.41 37.80
C TRP A 14 -4.98 4.46 36.31
N ASP A 15 -4.85 3.32 35.63
CA ASP A 15 -5.23 3.21 34.22
C ASP A 15 -6.76 3.28 34.05
N VAL A 16 -7.22 4.30 33.33
CA VAL A 16 -8.64 4.49 32.98
C VAL A 16 -8.84 4.23 31.49
N GLU A 17 -9.82 3.39 31.15
CA GLU A 17 -10.15 3.06 29.76
C GLU A 17 -10.69 4.29 29.02
N LEU A 18 -10.02 4.68 27.94
CA LEU A 18 -10.52 5.63 26.96
C LEU A 18 -11.53 4.93 26.05
N ARG A 19 -12.81 5.27 26.19
CA ARG A 19 -13.87 4.67 25.38
C ARG A 19 -13.88 5.26 23.98
N GLY A 20 -13.70 4.41 22.97
CA GLY A 20 -13.74 4.82 21.57
C GLY A 20 -15.16 5.14 21.09
N SER A 21 -15.32 6.31 20.47
CA SER A 21 -16.55 6.81 19.84
C SER A 21 -16.36 7.03 18.33
N THR A 22 -17.37 7.60 17.68
CA THR A 22 -17.36 8.00 16.26
C THR A 22 -17.47 9.51 16.14
N VAL A 23 -17.09 10.06 14.98
CA VAL A 23 -17.25 11.50 14.70
C VAL A 23 -18.72 11.90 14.69
N ALA A 24 -19.00 13.18 14.98
CA ALA A 24 -20.36 13.70 14.90
C ALA A 24 -20.87 13.73 13.45
N LEU A 25 -20.00 14.15 12.53
CA LEU A 25 -20.25 14.27 11.09
C LEU A 25 -19.14 13.59 10.30
N GLU A 26 -19.49 12.88 9.23
CA GLU A 26 -18.52 12.18 8.36
C GLU A 26 -17.45 13.11 7.78
N VAL A 27 -17.84 14.33 7.41
CA VAL A 27 -16.93 15.37 6.89
C VAL A 27 -15.81 15.75 7.88
N GLU A 28 -16.01 15.56 9.19
CA GLU A 28 -14.98 15.81 10.20
C GLU A 28 -13.85 14.77 10.10
N LEU A 29 -14.21 13.50 9.96
CA LEU A 29 -13.26 12.41 9.75
C LEU A 29 -12.50 12.61 8.44
N GLN A 30 -13.23 12.90 7.37
CA GLN A 30 -12.66 13.17 6.05
C GLN A 30 -11.61 14.28 6.10
N ARG A 31 -11.98 15.48 6.59
CA ARG A 31 -11.04 16.62 6.69
C ARG A 31 -9.81 16.29 7.51
N ARG A 32 -9.98 15.57 8.62
CA ARG A 32 -8.88 15.18 9.50
C ARG A 32 -7.88 14.25 8.80
N ILE A 33 -8.40 13.30 8.02
CA ILE A 33 -7.57 12.37 7.24
C ILE A 33 -6.95 13.08 6.04
N GLU A 34 -7.70 13.87 5.28
CA GLU A 34 -7.17 14.66 4.14
C GLU A 34 -5.98 15.55 4.53
N ALA A 35 -6.07 16.23 5.69
CA ALA A 35 -5.00 17.09 6.19
C ALA A 35 -3.69 16.35 6.53
N ASN A 36 -3.74 15.04 6.77
CA ASN A 36 -2.59 14.23 7.19
C ASN A 36 -2.51 12.92 6.39
N MET A 37 -3.05 12.91 5.17
CA MET A 37 -3.34 11.69 4.41
C MET A 37 -2.07 10.91 4.07
N GLU A 38 -0.98 11.63 3.81
CA GLU A 38 0.31 11.04 3.50
C GLU A 38 0.90 10.31 4.71
N ALA A 39 0.84 10.92 5.90
CA ALA A 39 1.32 10.31 7.12
C ALA A 39 0.43 9.14 7.59
N MET A 40 -0.89 9.27 7.45
CA MET A 40 -1.85 8.29 7.95
C MET A 40 -2.03 7.09 7.02
N LEU A 41 -2.01 7.31 5.71
CA LEU A 41 -2.37 6.30 4.71
C LEU A 41 -1.29 6.08 3.65
N GLY A 42 -0.22 6.88 3.59
CA GLY A 42 0.77 6.79 2.52
C GLY A 42 0.20 7.23 1.18
N ILE A 43 -0.70 8.23 1.20
CA ILE A 43 -1.39 8.74 0.03
C ILE A 43 -1.23 10.25 -0.03
N ARG A 44 -0.68 10.75 -1.15
CA ARG A 44 -0.62 12.18 -1.44
C ARG A 44 -1.99 12.66 -1.92
N PHE A 45 -2.58 13.60 -1.19
CA PHE A 45 -3.92 14.09 -1.45
C PHE A 45 -4.01 14.88 -2.77
N LEU A 46 -5.10 14.68 -3.54
CA LEU A 46 -5.33 15.35 -4.83
C LEU A 46 -6.60 16.22 -4.81
N ALA A 47 -7.72 15.65 -4.36
CA ALA A 47 -9.01 16.34 -4.35
C ALA A 47 -9.96 15.77 -3.29
N SER A 48 -10.83 16.64 -2.78
CA SER A 48 -11.95 16.29 -1.92
C SER A 48 -13.23 16.36 -2.73
N ASP A 49 -14.19 15.49 -2.41
CA ASP A 49 -15.58 15.59 -2.86
C ASP A 49 -15.70 15.62 -4.40
N TYR A 50 -14.94 14.76 -5.07
CA TYR A 50 -14.71 14.80 -6.51
C TYR A 50 -15.92 14.25 -7.29
N PRO A 51 -16.56 15.04 -8.17
CA PRO A 51 -17.74 14.61 -8.90
C PRO A 51 -17.40 13.56 -9.98
N THR A 52 -18.14 12.46 -10.05
CA THR A 52 -17.92 11.40 -11.07
C THR A 52 -18.70 11.60 -12.37
N GLY A 53 -19.21 12.81 -12.56
CA GLY A 53 -19.96 13.22 -13.76
C GLY A 53 -21.36 12.60 -13.87
N PRO A 54 -22.07 12.92 -14.97
CA PRO A 54 -23.49 12.59 -15.13
C PRO A 54 -23.79 11.10 -15.34
N TRP A 55 -22.78 10.31 -15.71
CA TRP A 55 -22.90 8.89 -16.02
C TRP A 55 -22.80 8.01 -14.76
N HIS A 56 -21.83 8.29 -13.89
CA HIS A 56 -21.65 7.57 -12.63
C HIS A 56 -22.46 8.18 -11.47
N ARG A 57 -22.89 9.46 -11.60
CA ARG A 57 -23.81 10.17 -10.68
C ARG A 57 -23.45 10.05 -9.21
N GLY A 58 -22.16 10.13 -8.91
CA GLY A 58 -21.63 10.02 -7.55
C GLY A 58 -20.55 11.06 -7.28
N ARG A 59 -19.89 10.86 -6.15
CA ARG A 59 -18.93 11.79 -5.58
C ARG A 59 -17.93 10.97 -4.79
N ILE A 60 -16.67 11.02 -5.19
CA ILE A 60 -15.61 10.30 -4.48
C ILE A 60 -15.14 11.22 -3.37
N ASP A 61 -15.21 10.75 -2.12
CA ASP A 61 -14.91 11.59 -0.96
C ASP A 61 -13.49 12.14 -1.02
N SER A 62 -12.49 11.30 -1.31
CA SER A 62 -11.14 11.79 -1.56
C SER A 62 -10.43 11.01 -2.67
N LEU A 63 -9.64 11.74 -3.46
CA LEU A 63 -8.70 11.21 -4.43
C LEU A 63 -7.27 11.48 -3.97
N GLY A 64 -6.38 10.54 -4.26
CA GLY A 64 -4.95 10.66 -3.97
C GLY A 64 -4.08 9.78 -4.85
N LEU A 65 -2.77 9.90 -4.68
CA LEU A 65 -1.76 9.04 -5.33
C LEU A 65 -0.95 8.33 -4.24
N ASP A 66 -0.96 6.99 -4.22
CA ASP A 66 -0.27 6.22 -3.18
C ASP A 66 1.26 6.26 -3.33
N GLU A 67 1.95 5.78 -2.29
CA GLU A 67 3.41 5.63 -2.21
C GLU A 67 4.05 4.85 -3.38
N ASN A 68 3.27 4.04 -4.09
CA ASN A 68 3.71 3.25 -5.23
C ASN A 68 3.35 3.90 -6.59
N GLY A 69 2.81 5.12 -6.57
CA GLY A 69 2.31 5.82 -7.76
C GLY A 69 0.97 5.29 -8.25
N SER A 70 0.25 4.47 -7.48
CA SER A 70 -1.07 3.95 -7.88
C SER A 70 -2.17 4.97 -7.54
N PRO A 71 -3.19 5.14 -8.41
CA PRO A 71 -4.36 5.92 -8.06
C PRO A 71 -5.02 5.41 -6.78
N ALA A 72 -5.35 6.32 -5.87
CA ALA A 72 -5.99 6.01 -4.60
C ALA A 72 -7.35 6.72 -4.48
N LEU A 73 -8.37 5.95 -4.10
CA LEU A 73 -9.74 6.43 -3.89
C LEU A 73 -10.14 6.10 -2.46
N ILE A 74 -10.76 7.05 -1.77
CA ILE A 74 -11.16 6.90 -0.38
C ILE A 74 -12.65 7.19 -0.24
N GLU A 75 -13.36 6.33 0.48
CA GLU A 75 -14.75 6.51 0.90
C GLU A 75 -14.82 6.41 2.42
N TYR A 76 -15.50 7.36 3.06
CA TYR A 76 -15.69 7.40 4.51
C TYR A 76 -17.12 7.00 4.86
N LYS A 77 -17.28 6.35 6.00
CA LYS A 77 -18.59 6.07 6.60
C LYS A 77 -18.55 6.37 8.09
N LYS A 78 -19.45 7.23 8.57
CA LYS A 78 -19.58 7.48 10.03
C LYS A 78 -19.83 6.19 10.83
N GLY A 79 -20.65 5.27 10.31
CA GLY A 79 -21.08 4.04 10.98
C GLY A 79 -20.79 2.76 10.20
N ALA A 80 -21.52 1.68 10.50
CA ALA A 80 -21.64 0.55 9.59
C ALA A 80 -22.75 0.85 8.58
N ASP A 81 -22.37 1.08 7.33
CA ASP A 81 -23.31 1.23 6.22
C ASP A 81 -23.18 0.05 5.25
N SER A 82 -24.30 -0.53 4.86
CA SER A 82 -24.38 -1.72 3.99
C SER A 82 -24.10 -1.42 2.50
N GLY A 83 -23.60 -0.23 2.16
CA GLY A 83 -23.30 0.18 0.77
C GLY A 83 -21.83 0.48 0.47
N VAL A 84 -20.92 0.42 1.45
CA VAL A 84 -19.55 0.92 1.25
C VAL A 84 -18.80 0.17 0.14
N LEU A 85 -19.01 -1.15 0.01
CA LEU A 85 -18.38 -1.95 -1.03
C LEU A 85 -18.97 -1.71 -2.42
N SER A 86 -20.27 -1.41 -2.53
CA SER A 86 -20.87 -1.14 -3.85
C SER A 86 -20.42 0.22 -4.38
N GLN A 87 -20.28 1.23 -3.50
CA GLN A 87 -19.69 2.52 -3.87
C GLN A 87 -18.22 2.38 -4.28
N ALA A 88 -17.41 1.66 -3.49
CA ALA A 88 -16.03 1.34 -3.82
C ALA A 88 -15.86 0.78 -5.24
N VAL A 89 -16.64 -0.25 -5.59
CA VAL A 89 -16.60 -0.86 -6.94
C VAL A 89 -17.07 0.11 -8.02
N SER A 90 -18.10 0.93 -7.73
CA SER A 90 -18.57 1.96 -8.65
C SER A 90 -17.49 2.99 -8.95
N TYR A 91 -16.72 3.43 -7.95
CA TYR A 91 -15.66 4.42 -8.16
C TYR A 91 -14.43 3.85 -8.87
N LEU A 92 -14.09 2.59 -8.61
CA LEU A 92 -13.08 1.89 -9.40
C LEU A 92 -13.49 1.80 -10.87
N SER A 93 -14.79 1.55 -11.14
CA SER A 93 -15.33 1.59 -12.51
C SER A 93 -15.26 2.98 -13.13
N TRP A 94 -15.47 4.05 -12.33
CA TRP A 94 -15.26 5.42 -12.79
C TRP A 94 -13.80 5.66 -13.17
N LEU A 95 -12.84 5.27 -12.32
CA LEU A 95 -11.42 5.46 -12.56
C LEU A 95 -10.97 4.81 -13.89
N ASP A 96 -11.48 3.62 -14.20
CA ASP A 96 -11.20 2.96 -15.48
C ASP A 96 -11.64 3.79 -16.70
N SER A 97 -12.75 4.51 -16.59
CA SER A 97 -13.25 5.40 -17.65
C SER A 97 -12.65 6.80 -17.64
N ALA A 98 -12.09 7.24 -16.51
CA ALA A 98 -11.67 8.63 -16.26
C ALA A 98 -10.15 8.79 -16.08
N ARG A 99 -9.34 7.90 -16.67
CA ARG A 99 -7.86 7.93 -16.51
C ARG A 99 -7.25 9.27 -16.89
N HIS A 100 -7.70 9.87 -17.99
CA HIS A 100 -7.21 11.17 -18.44
C HIS A 100 -7.55 12.30 -17.47
N GLU A 101 -8.74 12.27 -16.85
CA GLU A 101 -9.15 13.26 -15.85
C GLU A 101 -8.30 13.13 -14.59
N PHE A 102 -8.06 11.89 -14.14
CA PHE A 102 -7.22 11.62 -12.97
C PHE A 102 -5.75 11.99 -13.24
N GLU A 103 -5.21 11.67 -14.41
CA GLU A 103 -3.86 12.05 -14.82
C GLU A 103 -3.67 13.58 -14.88
N ALA A 104 -4.66 14.30 -15.42
CA ALA A 104 -4.65 15.77 -15.41
C ALA A 104 -4.65 16.33 -13.99
N LEU A 105 -5.42 15.74 -13.07
CA LEU A 105 -5.44 16.13 -11.66
C LEU A 105 -4.08 15.87 -10.98
N VAL A 106 -3.43 14.74 -11.24
CA VAL A 106 -2.07 14.47 -10.75
C VAL A 106 -1.07 15.48 -11.31
N MET A 107 -1.13 15.77 -12.61
CA MET A 107 -0.26 16.75 -13.23
C MET A 107 -0.44 18.15 -12.62
N GLU A 108 -1.67 18.57 -12.35
CA GLU A 108 -1.99 19.85 -11.73
C GLU A 108 -1.45 19.94 -10.29
N LYS A 109 -1.60 18.89 -9.49
CA LYS A 109 -1.27 18.92 -8.05
C LYS A 109 0.17 18.52 -7.73
N LEU A 110 0.73 17.57 -8.47
CA LEU A 110 1.99 16.90 -8.15
C LEU A 110 3.05 17.04 -9.28
N GLY A 111 2.68 17.63 -10.42
CA GLY A 111 3.59 17.87 -11.55
C GLY A 111 3.73 16.70 -12.53
N SER A 112 4.45 16.97 -13.63
CA SER A 112 4.56 16.04 -14.77
C SER A 112 5.25 14.72 -14.44
N GLU A 113 6.29 14.74 -13.60
CA GLU A 113 7.01 13.52 -13.21
C GLU A 113 6.09 12.53 -12.48
N ALA A 114 5.25 13.03 -11.56
CA ALA A 114 4.27 12.20 -10.86
C ALA A 114 3.19 11.65 -11.80
N ALA A 115 2.76 12.44 -12.80
CA ALA A 115 1.76 12.03 -13.79
C ALA A 115 2.29 10.92 -14.72
N GLU A 116 3.54 11.04 -15.17
CA GLU A 116 4.19 10.01 -16.00
C GLU A 116 4.47 8.71 -15.23
N ALA A 117 4.65 8.81 -13.91
CA ALA A 117 4.92 7.68 -13.03
C ALA A 117 3.67 6.93 -12.55
N ILE A 118 2.44 7.32 -12.96
CA ILE A 118 1.21 6.69 -12.49
C ILE A 118 1.17 5.20 -12.85
N ASP A 119 0.97 4.36 -11.84
CA ASP A 119 0.78 2.93 -11.96
C ASP A 119 -0.71 2.53 -11.94
N TRP A 120 -1.28 2.40 -13.13
CA TRP A 120 -2.68 1.99 -13.32
C TRP A 120 -2.96 0.51 -13.04
N ARG A 121 -1.94 -0.31 -12.74
CA ARG A 121 -2.11 -1.78 -12.65
C ARG A 121 -2.84 -2.21 -11.39
N ASN A 122 -2.73 -1.46 -10.31
CA ASN A 122 -3.27 -1.84 -9.00
C ASN A 122 -3.80 -0.65 -8.20
N PRO A 123 -4.84 0.07 -8.71
CA PRO A 123 -5.45 1.17 -7.96
C PRO A 123 -5.89 0.73 -6.57
N ARG A 124 -5.72 1.61 -5.60
CA ARG A 124 -6.02 1.36 -4.19
C ARG A 124 -7.36 1.99 -3.81
N MET A 125 -8.33 1.19 -3.40
CA MET A 125 -9.54 1.69 -2.76
C MET A 125 -9.40 1.57 -1.25
N VAL A 126 -9.68 2.63 -0.49
CA VAL A 126 -9.65 2.61 0.98
C VAL A 126 -11.03 2.97 1.50
N CYS A 127 -11.68 2.03 2.17
CA CYS A 127 -12.96 2.25 2.82
C CYS A 127 -12.70 2.50 4.31
N ILE A 128 -13.09 3.64 4.85
CA ILE A 128 -12.85 4.02 6.25
C ILE A 128 -14.17 4.12 7.00
N ALA A 129 -14.43 3.21 7.95
CA ALA A 129 -15.71 3.13 8.65
C ALA A 129 -15.56 2.83 10.15
N ALA A 130 -16.61 3.07 10.95
CA ALA A 130 -16.58 2.74 12.38
C ALA A 130 -16.62 1.22 12.64
N SER A 131 -17.24 0.49 11.70
CA SER A 131 -17.28 -0.97 11.67
C SER A 131 -17.69 -1.47 10.29
N PHE A 132 -17.28 -2.71 10.00
CA PHE A 132 -17.69 -3.45 8.81
C PHE A 132 -18.46 -4.69 9.25
N SER A 133 -19.49 -5.07 8.49
CA SER A 133 -20.21 -6.31 8.76
C SER A 133 -19.33 -7.53 8.43
N HIS A 134 -19.68 -8.69 8.98
CA HIS A 134 -19.03 -9.94 8.57
C HIS A 134 -19.15 -10.18 7.05
N HIS A 135 -20.29 -9.79 6.46
CA HIS A 135 -20.51 -9.93 5.03
C HIS A 135 -19.57 -9.06 4.21
N ASP A 136 -19.32 -7.81 4.61
CA ASP A 136 -18.38 -6.92 3.91
C ASP A 136 -16.97 -7.53 3.89
N ARG A 137 -16.53 -8.02 5.05
CA ARG A 137 -15.21 -8.65 5.22
C ARG A 137 -15.04 -9.92 4.39
N VAL A 138 -16.10 -10.69 4.18
CA VAL A 138 -16.05 -11.87 3.29
C VAL A 138 -16.15 -11.46 1.82
N ALA A 139 -16.99 -10.48 1.51
CA ALA A 139 -17.26 -10.03 0.15
C ALA A 139 -16.04 -9.37 -0.49
N VAL A 140 -15.25 -8.61 0.28
CA VAL A 140 -14.06 -7.91 -0.23
C VAL A 140 -13.07 -8.87 -0.90
N HIS A 141 -12.86 -10.08 -0.35
CA HIS A 141 -12.00 -11.12 -0.93
C HIS A 141 -12.52 -11.72 -2.24
N ARG A 142 -13.79 -11.51 -2.58
CA ARG A 142 -14.37 -11.90 -3.88
C ARG A 142 -14.21 -10.81 -4.92
N LEU A 143 -14.06 -9.57 -4.49
CA LEU A 143 -13.73 -8.44 -5.35
C LEU A 143 -12.27 -8.61 -5.72
N ARG A 144 -11.99 -8.81 -7.01
CA ARG A 144 -10.62 -8.99 -7.51
C ARG A 144 -9.87 -7.66 -7.60
N GLU A 145 -10.21 -6.70 -6.75
CA GLU A 145 -9.63 -5.36 -6.71
C GLU A 145 -8.89 -5.18 -5.39
N ARG A 146 -7.98 -4.20 -5.32
CA ARG A 146 -7.27 -3.86 -4.09
C ARG A 146 -8.10 -2.92 -3.24
N ILE A 147 -8.71 -3.46 -2.18
CA ILE A 147 -9.61 -2.74 -1.28
C ILE A 147 -9.13 -2.93 0.16
N ASP A 148 -8.81 -1.81 0.81
CA ASP A 148 -8.45 -1.75 2.22
C ASP A 148 -9.72 -1.43 3.03
N LEU A 149 -10.08 -2.27 3.99
CA LEU A 149 -11.12 -1.98 4.98
C LEU A 149 -10.47 -1.46 6.25
N VAL A 150 -10.60 -0.16 6.53
CA VAL A 150 -9.96 0.50 7.66
C VAL A 150 -11.02 0.92 8.67
N ARG A 151 -10.89 0.42 9.91
CA ARG A 151 -11.74 0.82 11.03
C ARG A 151 -11.16 2.07 11.69
N TYR A 152 -11.99 3.08 11.91
CA TYR A 152 -11.61 4.23 12.73
C TYR A 152 -12.32 4.23 14.09
N ARG A 153 -11.68 4.85 15.09
CA ARG A 153 -12.28 5.26 16.37
C ARG A 153 -11.69 6.58 16.84
N VAL A 154 -12.52 7.42 17.43
CA VAL A 154 -12.10 8.66 18.09
C VAL A 154 -12.12 8.44 19.59
N PHE A 155 -11.13 8.95 20.31
CA PHE A 155 -11.05 8.88 21.77
C PHE A 155 -10.83 10.29 22.35
N ASP A 156 -11.09 10.43 23.65
CA ASP A 156 -10.91 11.68 24.38
C ASP A 156 -9.49 12.24 24.22
N GLY A 157 -9.41 13.57 24.11
CA GLY A 157 -8.16 14.28 23.78
C GLY A 157 -7.83 14.23 22.28
N ASP A 158 -8.87 14.22 21.44
CA ASP A 158 -8.78 14.24 19.98
C ASP A 158 -7.91 13.13 19.40
N LEU A 159 -7.84 11.95 20.03
CA LEU A 159 -7.07 10.83 19.49
C LEU A 159 -7.88 10.11 18.40
N LEU A 160 -7.22 9.73 17.31
CA LEU A 160 -7.82 8.95 16.22
C LEU A 160 -7.01 7.66 16.06
N SER A 161 -7.68 6.51 16.14
CA SER A 161 -7.08 5.24 15.73
C SER A 161 -7.57 4.88 14.33
N LEU A 162 -6.66 4.41 13.48
CA LEU A 162 -6.96 3.72 12.24
C LEU A 162 -6.43 2.29 12.35
N LEU A 163 -7.26 1.32 12.02
CA LEU A 163 -6.90 -0.09 12.07
C LEU A 163 -7.30 -0.76 10.76
N LEU A 164 -6.31 -1.26 10.02
CA LEU A 164 -6.57 -2.10 8.85
C LEU A 164 -7.20 -3.42 9.32
N ILE A 165 -8.39 -3.74 8.80
CA ILE A 165 -9.17 -4.93 9.17
C ILE A 165 -9.03 -6.02 8.12
N GLU A 166 -9.03 -5.63 6.84
CA GLU A 166 -8.79 -6.51 5.71
C GLU A 166 -8.05 -5.69 4.65
N SER A 167 -7.14 -6.32 3.92
CA SER A 167 -6.58 -5.80 2.69
C SER A 167 -6.60 -6.90 1.64
N THR A 168 -7.05 -6.59 0.44
CA THR A 168 -7.01 -7.51 -0.70
C THR A 168 -5.95 -7.07 -1.69
N SER A 169 -5.18 -8.03 -2.20
CA SER A 169 -4.32 -7.81 -3.36
C SER A 169 -5.07 -8.14 -4.65
N ARG A 170 -4.92 -7.33 -5.69
CA ARG A 170 -5.48 -7.63 -7.02
C ARG A 170 -4.89 -8.93 -7.55
N SER A 171 -5.72 -9.96 -7.67
CA SER A 171 -5.29 -11.26 -8.19
C SER A 171 -5.22 -11.23 -9.72
N PRO A 172 -4.11 -11.67 -10.36
CA PRO A 172 -4.03 -11.73 -11.80
C PRO A 172 -5.10 -12.69 -12.34
N SER A 173 -5.95 -12.19 -13.24
CA SER A 173 -6.97 -13.03 -13.88
C SER A 173 -6.31 -14.15 -14.70
N PRO A 174 -6.68 -15.43 -14.52
CA PRO A 174 -6.28 -16.46 -15.46
C PRO A 174 -6.95 -16.17 -16.80
N ALA A 175 -6.17 -15.74 -17.80
CA ALA A 175 -6.68 -15.49 -19.14
C ALA A 175 -7.47 -16.71 -19.67
N PRO A 176 -8.64 -16.53 -20.32
CA PRO A 176 -9.45 -17.64 -20.78
C PRO A 176 -8.68 -18.51 -21.78
N ALA A 177 -8.59 -19.80 -21.48
CA ALA A 177 -7.77 -20.82 -22.16
C ALA A 177 -8.05 -21.00 -23.67
N ARG A 178 -9.03 -20.29 -24.24
CA ARG A 178 -9.40 -20.39 -25.67
C ARG A 178 -8.51 -19.58 -26.61
N ARG A 179 -7.77 -18.56 -26.15
CA ARG A 179 -6.81 -17.82 -27.00
C ARG A 179 -5.42 -18.48 -27.09
N ARG A 180 -5.06 -19.34 -26.12
CA ARG A 180 -3.75 -20.02 -26.07
C ARG A 180 -3.54 -21.09 -27.15
N ARG A 181 -4.60 -21.67 -27.73
CA ARG A 181 -4.46 -22.77 -28.70
C ARG A 181 -4.08 -22.28 -30.11
N ARG A 182 -4.47 -21.07 -30.51
CA ARG A 182 -4.10 -20.51 -31.83
C ARG A 182 -2.71 -19.84 -31.85
N GLN A 183 -2.18 -19.40 -30.71
CA GLN A 183 -0.81 -18.89 -30.61
C GLN A 183 0.24 -20.01 -30.51
N ARG A 184 -0.07 -21.12 -29.83
CA ARG A 184 0.87 -22.26 -29.68
C ARG A 184 1.25 -22.96 -30.99
N GLU A 185 0.37 -23.00 -31.98
CA GLU A 185 0.69 -23.61 -33.28
C GLU A 185 1.54 -22.70 -34.18
N ALA A 186 1.52 -21.38 -33.95
CA ALA A 186 2.36 -20.42 -34.68
C ALA A 186 3.74 -20.22 -34.03
N GLU A 187 3.84 -20.30 -32.70
CA GLU A 187 5.10 -20.13 -31.96
C GLU A 187 6.00 -21.38 -31.96
N ALA A 188 5.47 -22.57 -32.27
CA ALA A 188 6.24 -23.81 -32.31
C ALA A 188 7.27 -23.89 -33.47
N ARG A 189 7.30 -22.92 -34.39
CA ARG A 189 8.24 -22.91 -35.52
C ARG A 189 9.32 -21.83 -35.45
N THR A 190 9.24 -20.91 -34.50
CA THR A 190 10.23 -19.84 -34.34
C THR A 190 10.18 -19.31 -32.91
N ASN A 191 11.02 -19.84 -32.01
CA ASN A 191 11.70 -19.07 -30.97
C ASN A 191 12.51 -19.97 -30.03
N THR A 192 13.81 -20.06 -30.29
CA THR A 192 14.83 -20.14 -29.24
C THR A 192 15.08 -18.72 -28.73
N GLY A 193 14.36 -18.32 -27.67
CA GLY A 193 14.56 -17.04 -26.99
C GLY A 193 14.24 -17.18 -25.50
N PRO A 194 14.93 -16.46 -24.60
CA PRO A 194 14.80 -16.66 -23.16
C PRO A 194 13.42 -16.24 -22.68
N VAL A 195 12.77 -17.11 -21.90
CA VAL A 195 11.52 -16.84 -21.19
C VAL A 195 11.76 -15.66 -20.25
N GLN A 196 11.12 -14.52 -20.51
CA GLN A 196 11.18 -13.38 -19.60
C GLN A 196 10.53 -13.75 -18.26
N ALA A 197 11.25 -13.56 -17.16
CA ALA A 197 10.73 -13.78 -15.81
C ALA A 197 9.55 -12.82 -15.52
N PRO A 198 8.57 -13.22 -14.69
CA PRO A 198 7.50 -12.32 -14.26
C PRO A 198 8.05 -11.04 -13.63
N PRO A 199 7.36 -9.89 -13.77
CA PRO A 199 7.70 -8.70 -13.01
C PRO A 199 7.72 -9.01 -11.50
N GLY A 200 8.81 -8.65 -10.81
CA GLY A 200 8.97 -8.93 -9.38
C GLY A 200 9.44 -10.35 -9.03
N ALA A 201 9.70 -11.23 -9.99
CA ALA A 201 10.31 -12.52 -9.69
C ALA A 201 11.79 -12.37 -9.33
N ALA A 202 12.21 -13.00 -8.22
CA ALA A 202 13.61 -13.06 -7.84
C ALA A 202 14.44 -13.77 -8.93
N PRO A 203 15.57 -13.20 -9.36
CA PRO A 203 16.52 -13.88 -10.24
C PRO A 203 17.05 -15.16 -9.58
N ALA A 204 17.35 -16.19 -10.38
CA ALA A 204 17.79 -17.49 -9.87
C ALA A 204 18.99 -17.42 -8.91
N CYS A 205 19.95 -16.52 -9.16
CA CYS A 205 21.12 -16.33 -8.30
C CYS A 205 20.83 -15.69 -6.93
N LEU A 206 19.64 -15.08 -6.76
CA LEU A 206 19.23 -14.38 -5.54
C LEU A 206 18.02 -15.03 -4.88
N GLN A 207 17.56 -16.17 -5.41
CA GLN A 207 16.27 -16.74 -5.01
C GLN A 207 16.26 -17.20 -3.55
N ASP A 208 17.32 -17.88 -3.10
CA ASP A 208 17.44 -18.37 -1.72
C ASP A 208 17.59 -17.20 -0.73
N LEU A 209 18.48 -16.25 -1.03
CA LEU A 209 18.67 -15.05 -0.21
C LEU A 209 17.39 -14.20 -0.12
N TYR A 210 16.63 -14.12 -1.22
CA TYR A 210 15.33 -13.45 -1.21
C TYR A 210 14.30 -14.20 -0.38
N ALA A 211 14.27 -15.53 -0.41
CA ALA A 211 13.34 -16.30 0.41
C ALA A 211 13.57 -16.06 1.91
N GLU A 212 14.83 -16.02 2.36
CA GLU A 212 15.17 -15.69 3.74
C GLU A 212 14.80 -14.24 4.09
N LEU A 213 15.05 -13.29 3.18
CA LEU A 213 14.67 -11.89 3.38
C LEU A 213 13.13 -11.72 3.42
N ASP A 214 12.39 -12.40 2.55
CA ASP A 214 10.93 -12.36 2.49
C ASP A 214 10.33 -12.89 3.81
N GLU A 215 10.87 -13.99 4.34
CA GLU A 215 10.51 -14.50 5.66
C GLU A 215 10.78 -13.47 6.77
N ALA A 216 11.96 -12.83 6.76
CA ALA A 216 12.31 -11.80 7.73
C ALA A 216 11.39 -10.56 7.66
N LEU A 217 10.95 -10.17 6.46
CA LEU A 217 10.04 -9.04 6.24
C LEU A 217 8.57 -9.37 6.54
N THR A 218 8.15 -10.62 6.38
CA THR A 218 6.76 -11.07 6.62
C THR A 218 6.52 -11.61 8.03
N ALA A 219 7.57 -11.84 8.82
CA ALA A 219 7.47 -12.27 10.22
C ALA A 219 6.75 -11.27 11.16
N TRP A 220 6.49 -10.04 10.70
CA TRP A 220 5.94 -8.93 11.50
C TRP A 220 4.42 -8.84 11.51
N GLY A 221 3.72 -9.98 11.41
CA GLY A 221 2.26 -10.07 11.45
C GLY A 221 1.61 -9.87 10.07
N GLU A 222 0.56 -9.06 9.99
CA GLU A 222 -0.15 -8.81 8.73
C GLU A 222 0.62 -7.81 7.86
N VAL A 223 1.48 -8.34 6.99
CA VAL A 223 2.23 -7.58 5.98
C VAL A 223 1.73 -7.96 4.59
N GLU A 224 1.35 -6.97 3.80
CA GLU A 224 1.00 -7.16 2.39
C GLU A 224 2.24 -7.03 1.51
N VAL A 225 2.40 -7.97 0.59
CA VAL A 225 3.49 -7.98 -0.39
C VAL A 225 2.94 -7.64 -1.78
N ALA A 226 3.36 -6.50 -2.32
CA ALA A 226 2.94 -6.02 -3.63
C ALA A 226 4.09 -6.11 -4.65
N GLN A 227 3.94 -6.99 -5.63
CA GLN A 227 4.89 -7.10 -6.75
C GLN A 227 4.62 -6.00 -7.78
N LEU A 228 5.49 -4.98 -7.80
CA LEU A 228 5.41 -3.86 -8.73
C LEU A 228 6.36 -4.10 -9.92
N ARG A 229 6.38 -3.16 -10.86
CA ARG A 229 7.13 -3.32 -12.13
C ARG A 229 8.64 -3.41 -11.88
N HIS A 230 9.13 -2.66 -10.90
CA HIS A 230 10.57 -2.45 -10.70
C HIS A 230 11.07 -2.89 -9.32
N TYR A 231 10.16 -3.13 -8.36
CA TYR A 231 10.48 -3.51 -6.99
C TYR A 231 9.32 -4.28 -6.37
N ILE A 232 9.56 -4.85 -5.20
CA ILE A 232 8.53 -5.49 -4.36
C ILE A 232 8.33 -4.60 -3.14
N ALA A 233 7.10 -4.17 -2.89
CA ALA A 233 6.76 -3.38 -1.70
C ALA A 233 6.22 -4.28 -0.59
N TYR A 234 6.71 -4.09 0.63
CA TYR A 234 6.19 -4.69 1.86
C TYR A 234 5.49 -3.59 2.62
N ARG A 235 4.18 -3.74 2.81
CA ARG A 235 3.34 -2.66 3.36
C ARG A 235 2.42 -3.15 4.47
N ARG A 236 2.09 -2.22 5.36
CA ARG A 236 0.91 -2.27 6.22
C ARG A 236 -0.08 -1.23 5.69
N MET A 237 -0.47 -0.27 6.53
CA MET A 237 -1.23 0.90 6.08
C MET A 237 -0.40 1.77 5.12
N VAL A 238 0.91 1.84 5.36
CA VAL A 238 1.94 2.48 4.54
C VAL A 238 3.02 1.47 4.14
N ASN A 239 3.81 1.78 3.13
CA ASN A 239 4.99 0.98 2.80
C ASN A 239 6.02 1.05 3.93
N VAL A 240 6.62 -0.10 4.26
CA VAL A 240 7.65 -0.25 5.29
C VAL A 240 9.00 -0.57 4.67
N ALA A 241 9.01 -1.43 3.65
CA ALA A 241 10.21 -1.80 2.93
C ALA A 241 9.96 -1.94 1.42
N SER A 242 10.99 -1.68 0.62
CA SER A 242 11.01 -1.96 -0.82
C SER A 242 12.24 -2.78 -1.21
N VAL A 243 12.02 -3.86 -1.96
CA VAL A 243 13.07 -4.80 -2.37
C VAL A 243 13.35 -4.69 -3.86
N ILE A 244 14.63 -4.53 -4.21
CA ILE A 244 15.12 -4.42 -5.60
C ILE A 244 16.26 -5.39 -5.84
N PHE A 245 16.16 -6.16 -6.92
CA PHE A 245 17.22 -7.08 -7.32
C PHE A 245 18.28 -6.41 -8.20
N ARG A 246 19.56 -6.64 -7.89
CA ARG A 246 20.70 -6.25 -8.72
C ARG A 246 21.52 -7.51 -9.10
N PRO A 247 20.99 -8.40 -9.96
CA PRO A 247 21.61 -9.69 -10.24
C PRO A 247 23.04 -9.60 -10.83
N LYS A 248 23.38 -8.53 -11.56
CA LYS A 248 24.76 -8.32 -12.05
C LYS A 248 25.80 -8.15 -10.93
N HIS A 249 25.36 -7.72 -9.77
CA HIS A 249 26.19 -7.51 -8.59
C HIS A 249 25.90 -8.55 -7.50
N GLU A 250 25.03 -9.52 -7.79
CA GLU A 250 24.58 -10.55 -6.85
C GLU A 250 24.12 -9.97 -5.51
N VAL A 251 23.36 -8.86 -5.55
CA VAL A 251 22.77 -8.29 -4.33
C VAL A 251 21.30 -7.97 -4.44
N ILE A 252 20.69 -7.89 -3.27
CA ILE A 252 19.37 -7.33 -3.03
C ILE A 252 19.56 -5.98 -2.35
N LEU A 253 18.90 -4.93 -2.86
CA LEU A 253 18.78 -3.65 -2.18
C LEU A 253 17.44 -3.63 -1.46
N VAL A 254 17.46 -3.24 -0.19
CA VAL A 254 16.27 -3.05 0.65
C VAL A 254 16.22 -1.59 1.06
N TYR A 255 15.20 -0.87 0.62
CA TYR A 255 14.92 0.48 1.11
C TYR A 255 13.98 0.35 2.30
N LEU A 256 14.38 0.86 3.46
CA LEU A 256 13.61 0.82 4.70
C LEU A 256 13.10 2.23 5.01
N LYS A 257 11.85 2.33 5.46
CA LYS A 257 11.27 3.59 5.95
C LYS A 257 11.78 3.91 7.36
N ILE A 258 13.06 4.27 7.43
CA ILE A 258 13.79 4.65 8.65
C ILE A 258 14.50 5.95 8.35
N ASP A 259 14.46 6.89 9.30
CA ASP A 259 15.27 8.10 9.22
C ASP A 259 16.77 7.75 9.29
N PRO A 260 17.55 8.00 8.23
CA PRO A 260 18.98 7.68 8.19
C PRO A 260 19.80 8.37 9.29
N GLU A 261 19.34 9.49 9.86
CA GLU A 261 20.03 10.17 10.98
C GLU A 261 20.04 9.35 12.26
N THR A 262 19.14 8.38 12.38
CA THR A 262 19.02 7.48 13.52
C THR A 262 19.83 6.19 13.35
N VAL A 263 20.69 6.12 12.33
CA VAL A 263 21.46 4.93 11.96
C VAL A 263 22.92 5.32 11.74
N GLU A 264 23.84 4.57 12.31
CA GLU A 264 25.26 4.67 11.95
C GLU A 264 25.48 4.05 10.57
N LEU A 265 25.69 4.89 9.56
CA LEU A 265 25.85 4.44 8.18
C LEU A 265 27.21 3.78 7.97
N GLU A 266 27.19 2.59 7.37
CA GLU A 266 28.39 1.85 7.00
C GLU A 266 28.58 1.78 5.48
N GLU A 267 29.79 2.13 5.04
CA GLU A 267 30.18 2.08 3.62
C GLU A 267 30.05 0.67 3.05
N GLY A 268 29.32 0.54 1.95
CA GLY A 268 29.09 -0.75 1.28
C GLY A 268 27.92 -1.57 1.86
N PHE A 269 27.33 -1.16 2.99
CA PHE A 269 26.17 -1.84 3.59
C PHE A 269 24.92 -0.94 3.64
N SER A 270 25.05 0.32 4.06
CA SER A 270 23.90 1.22 4.22
C SER A 270 24.15 2.62 3.67
N ARG A 271 23.11 3.29 3.19
CA ARG A 271 23.22 4.61 2.57
C ARG A 271 21.98 5.47 2.80
N ASP A 272 22.19 6.76 3.06
CA ASP A 272 21.14 7.79 3.06
C ASP A 272 20.70 8.07 1.62
N MET A 273 19.40 7.90 1.37
CA MET A 273 18.78 8.09 0.06
C MET A 273 17.93 9.36 -0.02
N ARG A 274 17.85 10.17 1.04
CA ARG A 274 17.11 11.44 1.03
C ARG A 274 17.69 12.36 -0.04
N GLY A 275 16.81 12.93 -0.87
CA GLY A 275 17.20 13.80 -1.99
C GLY A 275 17.87 13.07 -3.17
N ILE A 276 17.97 11.74 -3.13
CA ILE A 276 18.45 10.91 -4.23
C ILE A 276 17.24 10.20 -4.85
N GLY A 277 16.99 10.41 -6.15
CA GLY A 277 15.94 9.67 -6.84
C GLY A 277 16.25 8.17 -6.87
N HIS A 278 15.37 7.36 -6.29
CA HIS A 278 15.47 5.90 -6.33
C HIS A 278 14.11 5.25 -6.56
N LEU A 279 14.14 3.96 -6.85
CA LEU A 279 12.94 3.15 -7.01
C LEU A 279 12.48 2.65 -5.62
N GLY A 280 11.16 2.54 -5.43
CA GLY A 280 10.59 2.14 -4.15
C GLY A 280 10.53 3.27 -3.12
N THR A 281 10.16 2.91 -1.90
CA THR A 281 10.01 3.83 -0.76
C THR A 281 10.97 3.49 0.36
N GLY A 282 11.41 4.51 1.08
CA GLY A 282 12.26 4.39 2.25
C GLY A 282 13.57 5.14 2.08
N ASP A 283 13.96 5.87 3.12
CA ASP A 283 15.09 6.79 3.08
C ASP A 283 16.44 6.12 3.35
N LEU A 284 16.43 4.89 3.87
CA LEU A 284 17.63 4.11 4.17
C LEU A 284 17.75 2.93 3.20
N GLU A 285 18.79 2.94 2.37
CA GLU A 285 19.20 1.76 1.59
C GLU A 285 20.02 0.80 2.46
N VAL A 286 19.71 -0.48 2.38
CA VAL A 286 20.50 -1.59 2.94
C VAL A 286 20.84 -2.57 1.82
N ARG A 287 22.11 -2.89 1.66
CA ARG A 287 22.64 -3.81 0.65
C ARG A 287 22.87 -5.19 1.26
N ILE A 288 22.19 -6.19 0.72
CA ILE A 288 22.27 -7.58 1.17
C ILE A 288 22.89 -8.44 0.06
N ALA A 289 24.11 -8.93 0.28
CA ALA A 289 24.83 -9.81 -0.63
C ALA A 289 24.96 -11.25 -0.08
N SER A 290 24.72 -11.44 1.22
CA SER A 290 24.94 -12.69 1.94
C SER A 290 23.99 -12.84 3.12
N ALA A 291 23.94 -14.05 3.69
CA ALA A 291 23.20 -14.31 4.93
C ALA A 291 23.72 -13.48 6.12
N ALA A 292 25.02 -13.17 6.16
CA ALA A 292 25.60 -12.31 7.20
C ALA A 292 25.10 -10.87 7.08
N ASP A 293 24.94 -10.35 5.86
CA ASP A 293 24.35 -9.03 5.65
C ASP A 293 22.87 -9.01 6.05
N LEU A 294 22.14 -10.11 5.80
CA LEU A 294 20.75 -10.25 6.20
C LEU A 294 20.61 -10.28 7.74
N GLU A 295 21.45 -11.05 8.43
CA GLU A 295 21.49 -11.08 9.89
C GLU A 295 21.76 -9.67 10.46
N LYS A 296 22.72 -8.95 9.85
CA LYS A 296 23.05 -7.57 10.18
C LYS A 296 21.92 -6.59 9.90
N ALA A 297 21.13 -6.82 8.84
CA ALA A 297 19.96 -6.01 8.50
C ALA A 297 18.78 -6.22 9.46
N GLY A 298 18.73 -7.35 10.18
CA GLY A 298 17.64 -7.73 11.07
C GLY A 298 17.19 -6.65 12.06
N PRO A 299 18.11 -5.99 12.81
CA PRO A 299 17.76 -4.89 13.70
C PRO A 299 17.16 -3.67 12.97
N LEU A 300 17.60 -3.36 11.75
CA LEU A 300 17.04 -2.27 10.96
C LEU A 300 15.65 -2.64 10.45
N ILE A 301 15.46 -3.85 9.93
CA ILE A 301 14.14 -4.37 9.52
C ILE A 301 13.16 -4.28 10.70
N ARG A 302 13.56 -4.76 11.89
CA ARG A 302 12.77 -4.64 13.12
C ARG A 302 12.34 -3.20 13.39
N ARG A 303 13.29 -2.27 13.38
CA ARG A 303 13.01 -0.84 13.65
C ARG A 303 12.03 -0.26 12.64
N ALA A 304 12.14 -0.61 11.35
CA ALA A 304 11.17 -0.16 10.34
C ALA A 304 9.75 -0.63 10.65
N PHE A 305 9.58 -1.91 11.03
CA PHE A 305 8.26 -2.48 11.34
C PHE A 305 7.69 -2.09 12.71
N GLU A 306 8.54 -1.73 13.68
CA GLU A 306 8.09 -1.20 14.97
C GLU A 306 7.63 0.26 14.86
N ALA A 307 8.21 1.02 13.93
CA ALA A 307 7.84 2.42 13.68
C ALA A 307 6.61 2.60 12.78
N ALA A 308 6.20 1.55 12.05
CA ALA A 308 5.14 1.58 11.04
C ALA A 308 3.82 0.95 11.50
#